data_AF-A0A385EXJ4-F1
#
_entry.id   AF-A0A385EXJ4-F1
#
_cell.length_a   1.000
_cell.length_b   1.000
_cell.length_c   1.000
_cell.angle_alpha   90.00
_cell.angle_beta   90.00
_cell.angle_gamma   90.00
#
_symmetry.space_group_name_H-M   'P 1'
#
loop_
_entity.id
_entity.type
_entity.pdbx_description
1 polymer ?
#
loop_
_entity_poly.entity_id
_entity_poly.type
_entity_poly.pdbx_seq_one_letter_code
_entity_poly.pdbx_strand_id
1 'polypeptide(L)'
;MMNNALSDIFHNQTALTRERLSFCEANIKDLNEWVTTLSIMQLGDTSKALFTAILELNELNCSETLRFDLIQTLHPTINNVLASLEKNFFNQGVISTDRNEHIIELAMLLRCYFASIYLNIAQTSHEQLQKQKFSLFSFKQKKNLQTARILATFHALQQLTNLLYQQHMLYSEPVKGQWLIAHQLYETAVQYKYHLTNINHIQGVQHPLANITQAYAQLILLDIFNTNQIRQSEIQALFQCSFDWARMIQILPKDTASTKYVVDPTKDHPPVYNKKQSSNFNPSIFISTQALLEHVTATMHKNAQYMSKNEKIYLSPALKFHVQTILGTTAQRRHERYEYNAALQICFGLSTAHFYLSKAKNFEETLQLSNNYNLQSESKVLSNLEKKEQQTSSYQRLSRESKTIYQTTVLDISVNGYRIKWSGEAPKNLRTGEYILVKETLHGQWRGGVIRWIKQSTEKSLELGLEILSQAMFPCAVHIQAERHTRNYHPALLLQTQNLEEIQNTLILPGSQIFREQQTIHLRLGTEEIKVYLLKAQLITQSFIQFQFELLNEQQQYLLDQFMLKKNNTVNSQDLWEALK
;
A
#
# COMPACT_ATOMS: atom_id res chain seq x y z
N MET A 1 11.37 -22.23 2.65
CA MET A 1 12.81 -22.37 2.96
C MET A 1 13.52 -21.02 3.09
N MET A 2 13.22 -20.04 2.22
CA MET A 2 13.82 -18.69 2.24
C MET A 2 13.65 -17.93 3.59
N ASN A 3 12.46 -17.95 4.21
CA ASN A 3 12.25 -17.29 5.51
C ASN A 3 13.12 -17.84 6.65
N ASN A 4 13.52 -19.11 6.61
CA ASN A 4 14.40 -19.67 7.64
C ASN A 4 15.83 -19.17 7.47
N ALA A 5 16.36 -19.17 6.23
CA ALA A 5 17.67 -18.63 5.93
C ALA A 5 17.76 -17.11 6.24
N LEU A 6 16.70 -16.35 5.93
CA LEU A 6 16.62 -14.93 6.26
C LEU A 6 16.51 -14.68 7.78
N SER A 7 15.81 -15.56 8.50
CA SER A 7 15.73 -15.49 9.97
C SER A 7 17.10 -15.67 10.62
N ASP A 8 17.91 -16.59 10.11
CA ASP A 8 19.23 -16.90 10.67
C ASP A 8 20.19 -15.71 10.61
N ILE A 9 20.08 -14.87 9.56
CA ILE A 9 20.90 -13.63 9.39
C ILE A 9 20.73 -12.67 10.57
N PHE A 10 19.53 -12.63 11.14
CA PHE A 10 19.16 -11.71 12.20
C PHE A 10 19.39 -12.31 13.60
N HIS A 11 19.34 -13.63 13.75
CA HIS A 11 19.47 -14.28 15.06
C HIS A 11 20.91 -14.60 15.43
N ASN A 12 21.78 -14.88 14.46
CA ASN A 12 23.13 -15.38 14.71
C ASN A 12 24.18 -14.31 14.42
N GLN A 13 25.09 -14.08 15.37
CA GLN A 13 26.30 -13.30 15.11
C GLN A 13 27.14 -14.00 14.04
N THR A 14 27.58 -13.24 13.04
CA THR A 14 28.44 -13.76 11.98
C THR A 14 29.85 -14.00 12.52
N ALA A 15 30.38 -15.21 12.32
CA ALA A 15 31.74 -15.53 12.70
C ALA A 15 32.77 -14.81 11.81
N LEU A 16 33.78 -14.20 12.42
CA LEU A 16 34.83 -13.47 11.70
C LEU A 16 35.96 -14.43 11.28
N THR A 17 35.74 -15.17 10.20
CA THR A 17 36.65 -16.23 9.75
C THR A 17 37.57 -15.84 8.61
N ARG A 18 37.38 -14.65 8.01
CA ARG A 18 38.05 -14.25 6.78
C ARG A 18 39.11 -13.18 7.03
N GLU A 19 40.35 -13.42 6.60
CA GLU A 19 41.47 -12.48 6.80
C GLU A 19 41.63 -11.47 5.65
N ARG A 20 41.12 -11.77 4.44
CA ARG A 20 41.22 -10.90 3.25
C ARG A 20 39.99 -10.98 2.35
N LEU A 21 39.71 -9.89 1.64
CA LEU A 21 38.68 -9.85 0.59
C LEU A 21 39.27 -10.46 -0.71
N SER A 22 38.44 -11.14 -1.50
CA SER A 22 38.88 -11.81 -2.73
C SER A 22 39.08 -10.87 -3.92
N PHE A 23 38.53 -9.66 -3.82
CA PHE A 23 38.36 -8.74 -4.95
C PHE A 23 39.17 -7.43 -4.82
N CYS A 24 39.64 -7.10 -3.62
CA CYS A 24 40.55 -5.97 -3.36
C CYS A 24 41.23 -6.13 -2.00
N GLU A 25 42.19 -5.27 -1.68
CA GLU A 25 42.69 -5.14 -0.31
C GLU A 25 41.65 -4.48 0.60
N ALA A 26 41.68 -4.79 1.90
CA ALA A 26 40.71 -4.32 2.89
C ALA A 26 40.95 -2.84 3.32
N ASN A 27 40.97 -1.92 2.36
CA ASN A 27 41.11 -0.49 2.60
C ASN A 27 40.22 0.34 1.64
N ILE A 28 39.94 1.58 2.03
CA ILE A 28 39.01 2.48 1.32
C ILE A 28 39.47 2.77 -0.12
N LYS A 29 40.78 2.90 -0.35
CA LYS A 29 41.32 3.27 -1.66
C LYS A 29 41.07 2.16 -2.68
N ASP A 30 41.53 0.95 -2.36
CA ASP A 30 41.45 -0.19 -3.30
C ASP A 30 39.99 -0.66 -3.47
N LEU A 31 39.16 -0.50 -2.43
CA LEU A 31 37.72 -0.71 -2.54
C LEU A 31 37.04 0.28 -3.49
N ASN A 32 37.39 1.57 -3.43
CA ASN A 32 36.87 2.56 -4.37
C ASN A 32 37.30 2.25 -5.80
N GLU A 33 38.55 1.85 -6.00
CA GLU A 33 39.04 1.44 -7.32
C GLU A 33 38.20 0.27 -7.86
N TRP A 34 37.98 -0.77 -7.05
CA TRP A 34 37.11 -1.88 -7.43
C TRP A 34 35.67 -1.43 -7.74
N VAL A 35 35.07 -0.55 -6.93
CA VAL A 35 33.71 -0.02 -7.18
C VAL A 35 33.61 0.67 -8.55
N THR A 36 34.65 1.38 -9.00
CA THR A 36 34.63 2.04 -10.31
C THR A 36 34.66 1.06 -11.49
N THR A 37 35.05 -0.20 -11.27
CA THR A 37 34.99 -1.26 -12.28
C THR A 37 33.58 -1.83 -12.48
N LEU A 38 32.67 -1.60 -11.52
CA LEU A 38 31.31 -2.13 -11.57
C LEU A 38 30.44 -1.29 -12.52
N SER A 39 29.80 -1.95 -13.49
CA SER A 39 28.93 -1.29 -14.46
C SER A 39 27.45 -1.53 -14.17
N ILE A 40 26.66 -0.44 -14.11
CA ILE A 40 25.19 -0.51 -13.99
C ILE A 40 24.56 -1.16 -15.22
N MET A 41 25.21 -1.09 -16.40
CA MET A 41 24.73 -1.74 -17.62
C MET A 41 24.77 -3.27 -17.53
N GLN A 42 25.60 -3.82 -16.65
CA GLN A 42 25.71 -5.25 -16.36
C GLN A 42 25.09 -5.57 -14.99
N LEU A 43 23.81 -5.24 -14.81
CA LEU A 43 23.12 -5.33 -13.51
C LEU A 43 23.25 -6.72 -12.87
N GLY A 44 23.18 -7.80 -13.65
CA GLY A 44 23.33 -9.17 -13.14
C GLY A 44 24.71 -9.44 -12.53
N ASP A 45 25.78 -9.15 -13.28
CA ASP A 45 27.17 -9.35 -12.83
C ASP A 45 27.50 -8.45 -11.64
N THR A 46 27.09 -7.18 -11.71
CA THR A 46 27.28 -6.21 -10.63
C THR A 46 26.54 -6.64 -9.36
N SER A 47 25.30 -7.16 -9.47
CA SER A 47 24.55 -7.65 -8.32
C SER A 47 25.23 -8.85 -7.66
N LYS A 48 25.75 -9.79 -8.46
CA LYS A 48 26.47 -10.97 -7.96
C LYS A 48 27.80 -10.58 -7.30
N ALA A 49 28.55 -9.66 -7.90
CA ALA A 49 29.80 -9.14 -7.36
C ALA A 49 29.58 -8.44 -6.02
N LEU A 50 28.57 -7.57 -5.92
CA LEU A 50 28.20 -6.92 -4.66
C LEU A 50 27.69 -7.88 -3.61
N PHE A 51 26.87 -8.87 -3.98
CA PHE A 51 26.40 -9.89 -3.06
C PHE A 51 27.57 -10.65 -2.43
N THR A 52 28.52 -11.08 -3.26
CA THR A 52 29.75 -11.72 -2.80
C THR A 52 30.53 -10.78 -1.87
N ALA A 53 30.73 -9.52 -2.27
CA ALA A 53 31.46 -8.55 -1.46
C ALA A 53 30.82 -8.29 -0.09
N ILE A 54 29.49 -8.24 0.00
CA ILE A 54 28.77 -8.09 1.27
C ILE A 54 28.98 -9.31 2.16
N LEU A 55 28.89 -10.53 1.62
CA LEU A 55 29.15 -11.75 2.39
C LEU A 55 30.57 -11.76 2.95
N GLU A 56 31.56 -11.48 2.10
CA GLU A 56 32.96 -11.44 2.52
C GLU A 56 33.24 -10.35 3.55
N LEU A 57 32.64 -9.17 3.38
CA LEU A 57 32.77 -8.07 4.34
C LEU A 57 32.11 -8.38 5.69
N ASN A 58 31.04 -9.16 5.70
CA ASN A 58 30.40 -9.60 6.94
C ASN A 58 31.25 -10.61 7.72
N GLU A 59 32.05 -11.43 7.03
CA GLU A 59 32.97 -12.43 7.62
C GLU A 59 34.39 -11.89 7.89
N LEU A 60 34.72 -10.69 7.38
CA LEU A 60 36.06 -10.12 7.46
C LEU A 60 36.50 -9.89 8.90
N ASN A 61 37.68 -10.36 9.28
CA ASN A 61 38.31 -10.11 10.57
C ASN A 61 39.00 -8.74 10.54
N CYS A 62 38.29 -7.69 10.94
CA CYS A 62 38.80 -6.32 10.98
C CYS A 62 38.17 -5.49 12.10
N SER A 63 38.73 -4.30 12.37
CA SER A 63 38.13 -3.39 13.35
C SER A 63 36.76 -2.86 12.90
N GLU A 64 35.84 -2.64 13.83
CA GLU A 64 34.49 -2.15 13.51
C GLU A 64 34.48 -0.77 12.85
N THR A 65 35.48 0.08 13.16
CA THR A 65 35.65 1.37 12.47
C THR A 65 36.04 1.18 10.99
N LEU A 66 36.93 0.21 10.70
CA LEU A 66 37.29 -0.12 9.32
C LEU A 66 36.13 -0.78 8.59
N ARG A 67 35.43 -1.73 9.24
CA ARG A 67 34.24 -2.37 8.65
C ARG A 67 33.18 -1.34 8.28
N PHE A 68 32.96 -0.35 9.15
CA PHE A 68 32.06 0.78 8.89
C PHE A 68 32.50 1.59 7.67
N ASP A 69 33.77 1.96 7.56
CA ASP A 69 34.29 2.72 6.41
C ASP A 69 34.16 1.95 5.08
N LEU A 70 34.41 0.63 5.11
CA LEU A 70 34.26 -0.24 3.94
C LEU A 70 32.80 -0.33 3.49
N ILE A 71 31.85 -0.58 4.41
CA ILE A 71 30.43 -0.69 4.03
C ILE A 71 29.85 0.66 3.59
N GLN A 72 30.31 1.78 4.16
CA GLN A 72 29.92 3.12 3.72
C GLN A 72 30.40 3.42 2.29
N THR A 73 31.58 2.92 1.93
CA THR A 73 32.11 3.03 0.55
C THR A 73 31.22 2.27 -0.43
N LEU A 74 30.71 1.09 -0.05
CA LEU A 74 29.81 0.28 -0.89
C LEU A 74 28.35 0.78 -0.89
N HIS A 75 27.93 1.50 0.14
CA HIS A 75 26.54 1.88 0.40
C HIS A 75 25.83 2.48 -0.83
N PRO A 76 26.37 3.50 -1.53
CA PRO A 76 25.68 4.11 -2.67
C PRO A 76 25.45 3.12 -3.82
N THR A 77 26.45 2.29 -4.11
CA THR A 77 26.40 1.30 -5.19
C THR A 77 25.40 0.20 -4.88
N ILE A 78 25.36 -0.29 -3.63
CA ILE A 78 24.37 -1.27 -3.17
C ILE A 78 22.95 -0.70 -3.31
N ASN A 79 22.71 0.53 -2.86
CA ASN A 79 21.40 1.18 -2.99
C ASN A 79 20.97 1.35 -4.45
N ASN A 80 21.90 1.75 -5.34
CA ASN A 80 21.60 1.92 -6.77
C ASN A 80 21.23 0.58 -7.43
N VAL A 81 21.92 -0.50 -7.06
CA VAL A 81 21.63 -1.85 -7.55
C VAL A 81 20.29 -2.35 -7.02
N LEU A 82 20.05 -2.23 -5.71
CA LEU A 82 18.75 -2.58 -5.11
C LEU A 82 17.59 -1.83 -5.77
N ALA A 83 17.72 -0.51 -5.94
CA ALA A 83 16.69 0.30 -6.60
C ALA A 83 16.48 -0.09 -8.08
N SER A 84 17.51 -0.61 -8.75
CA SER A 84 17.41 -1.09 -10.13
C SER A 84 16.78 -2.49 -10.21
N LEU A 85 17.12 -3.39 -9.29
CA LEU A 85 16.49 -4.72 -9.19
C LEU A 85 15.00 -4.58 -8.89
N GLU A 86 14.65 -3.70 -7.96
CA GLU A 86 13.29 -3.42 -7.51
C GLU A 86 12.34 -2.94 -8.61
N LYS A 87 12.84 -2.15 -9.56
CA LYS A 87 12.05 -1.73 -10.74
C LYS A 87 11.55 -2.90 -11.58
N ASN A 88 12.19 -4.08 -11.50
CA ASN A 88 11.76 -5.26 -12.25
C ASN A 88 10.54 -5.95 -11.65
N PHE A 89 10.23 -5.75 -10.37
CA PHE A 89 9.08 -6.40 -9.72
C PHE A 89 8.07 -5.41 -9.13
N PHE A 90 8.41 -4.13 -8.99
CA PHE A 90 7.42 -3.10 -8.70
C PHE A 90 6.62 -2.74 -9.97
N ASN A 91 5.28 -2.82 -9.89
CA ASN A 91 4.29 -2.63 -10.98
C ASN A 91 4.07 -3.79 -11.97
N GLN A 92 4.80 -4.90 -11.83
CA GLN A 92 4.37 -6.17 -12.43
C GLN A 92 3.29 -6.75 -11.50
N GLY A 93 2.26 -7.43 -12.02
CA GLY A 93 1.12 -7.90 -11.20
C GLY A 93 1.55 -8.62 -9.92
N VAL A 94 0.67 -8.68 -8.92
CA VAL A 94 1.01 -9.13 -7.55
C VAL A 94 1.56 -10.57 -7.47
N ILE A 95 1.45 -11.35 -8.55
CA ILE A 95 1.97 -12.72 -8.62
C ILE A 95 3.21 -12.73 -9.52
N SER A 96 4.35 -13.06 -8.91
CA SER A 96 5.65 -13.13 -9.57
C SER A 96 5.75 -14.31 -10.53
N THR A 97 6.42 -14.10 -11.66
CA THR A 97 6.94 -15.19 -12.51
C THR A 97 8.19 -15.81 -11.86
N ASP A 98 8.57 -17.04 -12.21
CA ASP A 98 9.76 -17.72 -11.67
C ASP A 98 11.04 -16.87 -11.79
N ARG A 99 11.19 -16.11 -12.88
CA ARG A 99 12.32 -15.19 -13.07
C ARG A 99 12.29 -14.03 -12.07
N ASN A 100 11.10 -13.47 -11.79
CA ASN A 100 10.95 -12.40 -10.82
C ASN A 100 11.21 -12.89 -9.39
N GLU A 101 10.88 -14.14 -9.07
CA GLU A 101 11.15 -14.73 -7.76
C GLU A 101 12.64 -14.73 -7.43
N HIS A 102 13.52 -15.15 -8.35
CA HIS A 102 14.97 -15.12 -8.14
C HIS A 102 15.52 -13.69 -7.95
N ILE A 103 14.97 -12.71 -8.67
CA ILE A 103 15.36 -11.29 -8.52
C ILE A 103 14.92 -10.75 -7.17
N ILE A 104 13.68 -11.08 -6.75
CA ILE A 104 13.14 -10.72 -5.44
C ILE A 104 13.99 -11.34 -4.32
N GLU A 105 14.28 -12.63 -4.41
CA GLU A 105 15.13 -13.35 -3.46
C GLU A 105 16.52 -12.72 -3.34
N LEU A 106 17.19 -12.48 -4.48
CA LEU A 106 18.50 -11.82 -4.48
C LEU A 106 18.43 -10.43 -3.83
N ALA A 107 17.43 -9.61 -4.17
CA ALA A 107 17.26 -8.29 -3.58
C ALA A 107 17.00 -8.36 -2.07
N MET A 108 16.16 -9.30 -1.62
CA MET A 108 15.89 -9.52 -0.19
C MET A 108 17.13 -9.98 0.57
N LEU A 109 17.87 -10.96 0.03
CA LEU A 109 19.12 -11.45 0.64
C LEU A 109 20.17 -10.34 0.72
N LEU A 110 20.39 -9.63 -0.40
CA LEU A 110 21.33 -8.50 -0.44
C LEU A 110 20.98 -7.44 0.60
N ARG A 111 19.68 -7.11 0.75
CA ARG A 111 19.20 -6.15 1.75
C ARG A 111 19.35 -6.65 3.19
N CYS A 112 19.09 -7.93 3.46
CA CYS A 112 19.24 -8.52 4.79
C CYS A 112 20.70 -8.53 5.25
N TYR A 113 21.63 -8.99 4.39
CA TYR A 113 23.05 -8.94 4.73
C TYR A 113 23.58 -7.51 4.81
N PHE A 114 23.05 -6.60 4.00
CA PHE A 114 23.41 -5.19 4.11
C PHE A 114 23.00 -4.60 5.47
N ALA A 115 21.80 -4.93 5.95
CA ALA A 115 21.35 -4.57 7.29
C ALA A 115 22.19 -5.26 8.39
N SER A 116 22.54 -6.54 8.19
CA SER A 116 23.28 -7.33 9.19
C SER A 116 24.68 -6.77 9.45
N ILE A 117 25.38 -6.24 8.44
CA ILE A 117 26.69 -5.61 8.65
C ILE A 117 26.57 -4.42 9.61
N TYR A 118 25.60 -3.51 9.40
CA TYR A 118 25.40 -2.38 10.31
C TYR A 118 24.95 -2.83 11.71
N LEU A 119 24.10 -3.86 11.79
CA LEU A 119 23.71 -4.46 13.06
C LEU A 119 24.93 -4.98 13.84
N ASN A 120 25.77 -5.78 13.18
CA ASN A 120 26.98 -6.36 13.76
C ASN A 120 27.95 -5.27 14.24
N ILE A 121 28.14 -4.20 13.44
CA ILE A 121 28.96 -3.04 13.85
C ILE A 121 28.38 -2.37 15.08
N ALA A 122 27.06 -2.14 15.12
CA ALA A 122 26.40 -1.46 16.24
C ALA A 122 26.53 -2.27 17.54
N GLN A 123 26.25 -3.58 17.49
CA GLN A 123 26.33 -4.49 18.63
C GLN A 123 27.77 -4.68 19.10
N THR A 124 28.71 -4.97 18.20
CA THR A 124 30.12 -5.21 18.56
C THR A 124 30.78 -3.95 19.10
N SER A 125 30.55 -2.79 18.46
CA SER A 125 31.03 -1.50 18.98
C SER A 125 30.41 -1.20 20.35
N HIS A 126 29.15 -1.55 20.56
CA HIS A 126 28.50 -1.41 21.86
C HIS A 126 29.19 -2.28 22.93
N GLU A 127 29.37 -3.57 22.66
CA GLU A 127 30.04 -4.50 23.58
C GLU A 127 31.46 -4.06 23.92
N GLN A 128 32.25 -3.64 22.93
CA GLN A 128 33.60 -3.11 23.14
C GLN A 128 33.57 -1.88 24.06
N LEU A 129 32.63 -0.96 23.85
CA LEU A 129 32.48 0.24 24.69
C LEU A 129 32.10 -0.09 26.14
N GLN A 130 31.41 -1.20 26.40
CA GLN A 130 31.04 -1.64 27.76
C GLN A 130 32.16 -2.44 28.44
N LYS A 131 32.78 -3.37 27.73
CA LYS A 131 33.75 -4.33 28.29
C LYS A 131 35.17 -3.77 28.35
N GLN A 132 35.57 -2.94 27.38
CA GLN A 132 36.94 -2.44 27.28
C GLN A 132 37.18 -1.24 28.20
N LYS A 133 38.24 -1.32 29.01
CA LYS A 133 38.76 -0.16 29.74
C LYS A 133 39.64 0.67 28.79
N PHE A 134 39.14 1.83 28.38
CA PHE A 134 39.91 2.77 27.55
C PHE A 134 40.91 3.54 28.41
N SER A 135 42.19 3.46 28.05
CA SER A 135 43.24 4.31 28.64
C SER A 135 43.01 5.79 28.29
N LEU A 136 43.50 6.71 29.13
CA LEU A 136 43.41 8.17 28.92
C LEU A 136 43.95 8.60 27.55
N PHE A 137 44.96 7.90 27.02
CA PHE A 137 45.57 8.18 25.72
C PHE A 137 44.79 7.62 24.50
N SER A 138 43.76 6.79 24.73
CA SER A 138 42.94 6.17 23.68
C SER A 138 41.63 6.92 23.36
N PHE A 139 41.56 8.20 23.73
CA PHE A 139 40.35 9.03 23.58
C PHE A 139 39.80 9.04 22.15
N LYS A 140 40.68 9.16 21.14
CA LYS A 140 40.30 9.16 19.72
C LYS A 140 39.65 7.83 19.31
N GLN A 141 40.22 6.71 19.75
CA GLN A 141 39.68 5.37 19.45
C GLN A 141 38.29 5.18 20.06
N LYS A 142 38.12 5.57 21.33
CA LYS A 142 36.81 5.54 22.00
C LYS A 142 35.77 6.39 21.26
N LYS A 143 36.14 7.61 20.86
CA LYS A 143 35.25 8.49 20.10
C LYS A 143 34.88 7.90 18.74
N ASN A 144 35.83 7.31 18.02
CA ASN A 144 35.58 6.67 16.74
C ASN A 144 34.61 5.48 16.88
N LEU A 145 34.78 4.64 17.91
CA LEU A 145 33.85 3.54 18.21
C LEU A 145 32.45 4.05 18.60
N GLN A 146 32.35 5.14 19.35
CA GLN A 146 31.07 5.78 19.65
C GLN A 146 30.38 6.28 18.37
N THR A 147 31.12 6.94 17.48
CA THR A 147 30.61 7.38 16.17
C THR A 147 30.14 6.19 15.34
N ALA A 148 30.96 5.13 15.23
CA ALA A 148 30.60 3.92 14.51
C ALA A 148 29.32 3.29 15.06
N ARG A 149 29.19 3.14 16.39
CA ARG A 149 27.95 2.64 17.02
C ARG A 149 26.73 3.48 16.67
N ILE A 150 26.83 4.81 16.76
CA ILE A 150 25.70 5.72 16.50
C ILE A 150 25.26 5.62 15.03
N LEU A 151 26.21 5.77 14.10
CA LEU A 151 25.91 5.76 12.67
C LEU A 151 25.46 4.38 12.20
N ALA A 152 26.08 3.30 12.69
CA ALA A 152 25.66 1.94 12.37
C ALA A 152 24.25 1.63 12.91
N THR A 153 23.92 2.06 14.14
CA THR A 153 22.54 1.94 14.67
C THR A 153 21.54 2.65 13.75
N PHE A 154 21.85 3.88 13.34
CA PHE A 154 21.00 4.67 12.44
C PHE A 154 20.81 3.98 11.08
N HIS A 155 21.90 3.57 10.43
CA HIS A 155 21.84 2.91 9.13
C HIS A 155 21.20 1.51 9.20
N ALA A 156 21.40 0.75 10.27
CA ALA A 156 20.72 -0.52 10.49
C ALA A 156 19.19 -0.33 10.50
N LEU A 157 18.69 0.64 11.27
CA LEU A 157 17.26 0.97 11.28
C LEU A 157 16.77 1.43 9.90
N GLN A 158 17.55 2.23 9.16
CA GLN A 158 17.18 2.61 7.79
C GLN A 158 17.08 1.39 6.85
N GLN A 159 18.01 0.44 6.94
CA GLN A 159 17.95 -0.76 6.12
C GLN A 159 16.80 -1.69 6.52
N LEU A 160 16.48 -1.80 7.82
CA LEU A 160 15.31 -2.52 8.31
C LEU A 160 13.99 -1.87 7.83
N THR A 161 13.93 -0.53 7.80
CA THR A 161 12.80 0.21 7.22
C THR A 161 12.66 -0.05 5.72
N ASN A 162 13.76 -0.04 4.97
CA ASN A 162 13.73 -0.35 3.54
C ASN A 162 13.33 -1.82 3.28
N LEU A 163 13.74 -2.74 4.16
CA LEU A 163 13.34 -4.15 4.08
C LEU A 163 11.84 -4.29 4.32
N LEU A 164 11.30 -3.62 5.34
CA LEU A 164 9.86 -3.60 5.60
C LEU A 164 9.08 -2.99 4.44
N TYR A 165 9.59 -1.90 3.86
CA TYR A 165 9.00 -1.30 2.66
C TYR A 165 8.96 -2.28 1.49
N GLN A 166 10.06 -3.00 1.21
CA GLN A 166 10.10 -4.00 0.14
C GLN A 166 9.11 -5.14 0.41
N GLN A 167 9.02 -5.64 1.64
CA GLN A 167 8.06 -6.68 2.04
C GLN A 167 6.61 -6.20 1.87
N HIS A 168 6.31 -4.97 2.28
CA HIS A 168 4.99 -4.37 2.11
C HIS A 168 4.61 -4.21 0.62
N MET A 169 5.57 -3.83 -0.23
CA MET A 169 5.34 -3.76 -1.68
C MET A 169 5.04 -5.14 -2.29
N LEU A 170 5.53 -6.22 -1.68
CA LEU A 170 5.22 -7.60 -2.06
C LEU A 170 3.99 -8.18 -1.34
N TYR A 171 3.35 -7.40 -0.45
CA TYR A 171 2.31 -7.85 0.47
C TYR A 171 2.72 -9.06 1.33
N SER A 172 4.02 -9.21 1.61
CA SER A 172 4.58 -10.28 2.41
C SER A 172 4.69 -9.88 3.89
N GLU A 173 4.81 -10.87 4.76
CA GLU A 173 5.05 -10.62 6.19
C GLU A 173 6.53 -10.25 6.44
N PRO A 174 6.83 -9.54 7.54
CA PRO A 174 8.19 -9.24 7.97
C PRO A 174 9.01 -10.53 8.20
N VAL A 175 10.34 -10.43 8.04
CA VAL A 175 11.24 -11.54 8.36
C VAL A 175 11.26 -11.74 9.87
N LYS A 176 11.25 -12.99 10.32
CA LYS A 176 11.38 -13.34 11.73
C LYS A 176 12.67 -12.72 12.32
N GLY A 177 12.54 -12.07 13.47
CA GLY A 177 13.59 -11.37 14.21
C GLY A 177 13.78 -9.91 13.80
N GLN A 178 13.21 -9.47 12.67
CA GLN A 178 13.39 -8.12 12.15
C GLN A 178 12.87 -7.05 13.12
N TRP A 179 11.69 -7.29 13.72
CA TRP A 179 11.11 -6.35 14.69
C TRP A 179 11.87 -6.39 16.01
N LEU A 180 12.17 -7.59 16.51
CA LEU A 180 12.93 -7.77 17.74
C LEU A 180 14.25 -6.99 17.71
N ILE A 181 15.00 -7.08 16.61
CA ILE A 181 16.28 -6.38 16.46
C ILE A 181 16.08 -4.87 16.36
N ALA A 182 15.09 -4.41 15.61
CA ALA A 182 14.79 -2.98 15.53
C ALA A 182 14.51 -2.39 16.92
N HIS A 183 13.71 -3.11 17.73
CA HIS A 183 13.39 -2.72 19.10
C HIS A 183 14.64 -2.68 19.98
N GLN A 184 15.47 -3.73 19.92
CA GLN A 184 16.72 -3.82 20.69
C GLN A 184 17.73 -2.71 20.33
N LEU A 185 17.87 -2.39 19.05
CA LEU A 185 18.72 -1.30 18.57
C LEU A 185 18.25 0.05 19.14
N TYR A 186 16.94 0.30 19.12
CA TYR A 186 16.36 1.51 19.67
C TYR A 186 16.48 1.58 21.20
N GLU A 187 16.16 0.52 21.93
CA GLU A 187 16.30 0.46 23.39
C GLU A 187 17.75 0.70 23.83
N THR A 188 18.72 0.09 23.14
CA THR A 188 20.14 0.33 23.40
C THR A 188 20.49 1.81 23.19
N ALA A 189 19.95 2.45 22.15
CA ALA A 189 20.16 3.88 21.90
C ALA A 189 19.53 4.79 22.97
N VAL A 190 18.38 4.40 23.51
CA VAL A 190 17.70 5.11 24.60
C VAL A 190 18.47 4.93 25.92
N GLN A 191 18.75 3.69 26.31
CA GLN A 191 19.46 3.34 27.55
C GLN A 191 20.80 4.06 27.66
N TYR A 192 21.55 4.15 26.55
CA TYR A 192 22.86 4.80 26.50
C TYR A 192 22.84 6.22 25.92
N LYS A 193 21.65 6.85 25.85
CA LYS A 193 21.42 8.28 25.60
C LYS A 193 22.03 8.83 24.30
N TYR A 194 22.05 8.04 23.23
CA TYR A 194 22.49 8.49 21.90
C TYR A 194 21.37 8.51 20.84
N HIS A 195 20.15 8.12 21.20
CA HIS A 195 18.97 8.10 20.32
C HIS A 195 18.57 9.46 19.72
N LEU A 196 18.95 10.58 20.34
CA LEU A 196 18.66 11.96 19.89
C LEU A 196 19.88 12.66 19.26
N THR A 197 21.03 11.99 19.17
CA THR A 197 22.22 12.59 18.57
C THR A 197 21.96 12.94 17.11
N ASN A 198 22.26 14.18 16.73
CA ASN A 198 22.05 14.66 15.36
C ASN A 198 23.11 14.05 14.42
N ILE A 199 22.66 13.16 13.53
CA ILE A 199 23.49 12.43 12.57
C ILE A 199 24.08 13.37 11.52
N ASN A 200 23.34 14.42 11.13
CA ASN A 200 23.80 15.41 10.15
C ASN A 200 25.02 16.17 10.63
N HIS A 201 25.13 16.42 11.94
CA HIS A 201 26.33 17.06 12.52
C HIS A 201 27.54 16.14 12.56
N ILE A 202 27.34 14.82 12.64
CA ILE A 202 28.42 13.84 12.66
C ILE A 202 28.99 13.65 11.26
N GLN A 203 28.12 13.50 10.25
CA GLN A 203 28.53 13.18 8.88
C GLN A 203 28.79 14.42 8.01
N GLY A 204 28.31 15.61 8.40
CA GLY A 204 28.40 16.83 7.59
C GLY A 204 27.49 16.81 6.35
N VAL A 205 26.48 15.93 6.34
CA VAL A 205 25.52 15.73 5.24
C VAL A 205 24.10 15.98 5.76
N GLN A 206 23.19 16.41 4.89
CA GLN A 206 21.77 16.54 5.24
C GLN A 206 21.00 15.25 4.95
N HIS A 207 20.74 14.47 6.00
CA HIS A 207 19.75 13.39 5.98
C HIS A 207 18.35 13.95 6.30
N PRO A 208 17.29 13.40 5.66
CA PRO A 208 15.90 13.75 6.00
C PRO A 208 15.54 13.44 7.46
N LEU A 209 16.10 12.35 7.99
CA LEU A 209 15.95 11.95 9.39
C LEU A 209 17.19 12.40 10.17
N ALA A 210 16.99 13.14 11.24
CA ALA A 210 18.06 13.76 12.00
C ALA A 210 18.69 12.82 13.05
N ASN A 211 17.98 11.79 13.52
CA ASN A 211 18.44 10.93 14.61
C ASN A 211 17.81 9.52 14.58
N ILE A 212 18.31 8.64 15.44
CA ILE A 212 17.86 7.25 15.59
C ILE A 212 16.38 7.17 15.99
N THR A 213 15.89 8.10 16.82
CA THR A 213 14.46 8.13 17.21
C THR A 213 13.57 8.34 15.99
N GLN A 214 13.94 9.23 15.08
CA GLN A 214 13.21 9.44 13.84
C GLN A 214 13.34 8.25 12.87
N ALA A 215 14.51 7.60 12.79
CA ALA A 215 14.66 6.37 12.00
C ALA A 215 13.76 5.24 12.49
N TYR A 216 13.68 5.04 13.80
CA TYR A 216 12.79 4.05 14.42
C TYR A 216 11.31 4.44 14.30
N ALA A 217 10.98 5.73 14.45
CA ALA A 217 9.62 6.22 14.22
C ALA A 217 9.15 6.00 12.76
N GLN A 218 10.04 6.16 11.78
CA GLN A 218 9.72 5.87 10.38
C GLN A 218 9.38 4.39 10.17
N LEU A 219 10.17 3.48 10.77
CA LEU A 219 9.89 2.04 10.72
C LEU A 219 8.51 1.72 11.29
N ILE A 220 8.21 2.24 12.49
CA ILE A 220 6.91 2.12 13.17
C ILE A 220 5.75 2.60 12.28
N LEU A 221 5.93 3.75 11.61
CA LEU A 221 4.90 4.35 10.77
C LEU A 221 4.48 3.43 9.63
N LEU A 222 5.44 2.73 8.99
CA LEU A 222 5.13 1.85 7.86
C LEU A 222 4.20 0.70 8.25
N ASP A 223 4.32 0.19 9.47
CA ASP A 223 3.38 -0.82 9.98
C ASP A 223 2.02 -0.21 10.30
N ILE A 224 2.01 0.93 11.03
CA ILE A 224 0.78 1.63 11.41
C ILE A 224 -0.09 1.95 10.18
N PHE A 225 0.51 2.26 9.03
CA PHE A 225 -0.24 2.57 7.81
C PHE A 225 -1.05 1.41 7.22
N ASN A 226 -0.97 0.18 7.75
CA ASN A 226 -1.68 -1.00 7.22
C ASN A 226 -1.55 -1.09 5.69
N THR A 227 -0.32 -1.15 5.20
CA THR A 227 0.02 -1.08 3.77
C THR A 227 -0.66 -2.17 2.93
N ASN A 228 -1.05 -3.29 3.55
CA ASN A 228 -1.84 -4.33 2.92
C ASN A 228 -3.25 -3.88 2.49
N GLN A 229 -3.74 -2.75 3.01
CA GLN A 229 -5.05 -2.14 2.69
C GLN A 229 -5.00 -1.07 1.59
N ILE A 230 -3.84 -0.86 0.97
CA ILE A 230 -3.63 0.14 -0.09
C ILE A 230 -2.84 -0.46 -1.26
N ARG A 231 -2.77 0.28 -2.37
CA ARG A 231 -2.05 -0.14 -3.59
C ARG A 231 -0.54 0.08 -3.44
N GLN A 232 0.27 -0.66 -4.19
CA GLN A 232 1.73 -0.46 -4.26
C GLN A 232 2.16 1.01 -4.47
N SER A 233 1.50 1.74 -5.37
CA SER A 233 1.79 3.18 -5.59
C SER A 233 1.47 4.05 -4.36
N GLU A 234 0.50 3.65 -3.56
CA GLU A 234 0.12 4.31 -2.31
C GLU A 234 1.08 3.97 -1.18
N ILE A 235 1.56 2.72 -1.12
CA ILE A 235 2.63 2.30 -0.19
C ILE A 235 3.88 3.15 -0.46
N GLN A 236 4.28 3.30 -1.73
CA GLN A 236 5.40 4.16 -2.12
C GLN A 236 5.16 5.62 -1.71
N ALA A 237 3.97 6.16 -1.95
CA ALA A 237 3.61 7.51 -1.56
C ALA A 237 3.73 7.73 -0.04
N LEU A 238 3.21 6.81 0.78
CA LEU A 238 3.32 6.89 2.24
C LEU A 238 4.75 6.71 2.72
N PHE A 239 5.55 5.85 2.07
CA PHE A 239 6.97 5.74 2.35
C PHE A 239 7.71 7.07 2.12
N GLN A 240 7.41 7.79 1.03
CA GLN A 240 8.00 9.11 0.79
C GLN A 240 7.55 10.16 1.83
N CYS A 241 6.26 10.20 2.18
CA CYS A 241 5.75 11.10 3.21
C CYS A 241 6.31 10.77 4.62
N SER A 242 6.64 9.49 4.88
CA SER A 242 7.12 9.05 6.20
C SER A 242 8.42 9.74 6.65
N PHE A 243 9.26 10.19 5.71
CA PHE A 243 10.46 10.98 6.03
C PHE A 243 10.13 12.31 6.71
N ASP A 244 9.06 12.99 6.27
CA ASP A 244 8.61 14.25 6.87
C ASP A 244 7.78 14.02 8.14
N TRP A 245 7.08 12.90 8.22
CA TRP A 245 6.15 12.56 9.30
C TRP A 245 6.80 11.89 10.51
N ALA A 246 7.96 11.26 10.34
CA ALA A 246 8.67 10.61 11.45
C ALA A 246 8.92 11.55 12.64
N ARG A 247 9.16 12.85 12.39
CA ARG A 247 9.32 13.88 13.43
C ARG A 247 8.04 14.22 14.20
N MET A 248 6.87 13.86 13.67
CA MET A 248 5.57 14.11 14.28
C MET A 248 5.13 12.96 15.20
N ILE A 249 5.90 11.87 15.23
CA ILE A 249 5.62 10.72 16.08
C ILE A 249 6.39 10.86 17.38
N GLN A 250 5.67 10.69 18.49
CA GLN A 250 6.26 10.72 19.83
C GLN A 250 6.42 9.30 20.32
N ILE A 251 7.66 8.94 20.66
CA ILE A 251 8.00 7.66 21.30
C ILE A 251 8.39 7.98 22.75
N LEU A 252 7.66 7.37 23.68
CA LEU A 252 7.67 7.69 25.11
C LEU A 252 8.00 6.43 25.92
N PRO A 253 8.69 6.56 27.06
CA PRO A 253 9.04 5.43 27.93
C PRO A 253 7.89 5.01 28.87
N LYS A 254 6.77 5.73 28.86
CA LYS A 254 5.62 5.51 29.75
C LYS A 254 4.31 5.78 29.02
N ASP A 255 3.27 5.11 29.48
CA ASP A 255 1.89 5.32 29.04
C ASP A 255 1.43 6.75 29.35
N THR A 256 0.74 7.35 28.38
CA THR A 256 0.03 8.62 28.54
C THR A 256 -1.31 8.54 27.82
N ALA A 257 -2.21 9.46 28.15
CA ALA A 257 -3.54 9.53 27.54
C ALA A 257 -3.52 9.68 25.99
N SER A 258 -2.40 10.13 25.41
CA SER A 258 -2.26 10.27 23.95
C SER A 258 -1.58 9.06 23.29
N THR A 259 -1.08 8.09 24.05
CA THR A 259 -0.41 6.91 23.49
C THR A 259 -1.44 5.90 22.98
N LYS A 260 -1.39 5.66 21.67
CA LYS A 260 -2.34 4.77 20.98
C LYS A 260 -1.75 3.39 20.74
N TYR A 261 -0.42 3.27 20.63
CA TYR A 261 0.28 2.03 20.38
C TYR A 261 1.35 1.77 21.43
N VAL A 262 1.67 0.50 21.64
CA VAL A 262 2.69 0.00 22.57
C VAL A 262 3.53 -1.08 21.92
N VAL A 263 4.78 -1.20 22.36
CA VAL A 263 5.72 -2.24 21.95
C VAL A 263 6.32 -2.89 23.21
N ASP A 264 6.31 -4.23 23.22
CA ASP A 264 7.13 -5.04 24.09
C ASP A 264 8.42 -5.38 23.32
N PRO A 265 9.55 -4.73 23.64
CA PRO A 265 10.78 -4.85 22.86
C PRO A 265 11.46 -6.21 23.01
N THR A 266 10.98 -7.06 23.94
CA THR A 266 11.48 -8.43 24.11
C THR A 266 10.84 -9.42 23.13
N LYS A 267 9.84 -8.96 22.38
CA LYS A 267 9.05 -9.79 21.47
C LYS A 267 9.20 -9.32 20.03
N ASP A 268 9.21 -10.29 19.11
CA ASP A 268 9.29 -10.05 17.68
C ASP A 268 7.91 -9.72 17.09
N HIS A 269 7.40 -8.52 17.36
CA HIS A 269 6.14 -8.06 16.80
C HIS A 269 6.15 -6.55 16.51
N PRO A 270 5.37 -6.09 15.52
CA PRO A 270 5.17 -4.67 15.28
C PRO A 270 4.40 -3.97 16.42
N PRO A 271 4.33 -2.63 16.45
CA PRO A 271 3.48 -1.89 17.39
C PRO A 271 2.04 -2.39 17.43
N VAL A 272 1.51 -2.63 18.62
CA VAL A 272 0.11 -3.05 18.82
C VAL A 272 -0.68 -1.96 19.52
N TYR A 273 -2.00 -1.95 19.36
CA TYR A 273 -2.84 -0.99 20.08
C TYR A 273 -2.68 -1.08 21.60
N ASN A 274 -2.63 0.07 22.26
CA ASN A 274 -2.59 0.17 23.72
C ASN A 274 -3.96 -0.22 24.30
N LYS A 275 -4.17 -1.51 24.54
CA LYS A 275 -5.37 -2.10 25.17
C LYS A 275 -4.93 -2.93 26.37
N LYS A 276 -5.88 -3.50 27.13
CA LYS A 276 -5.56 -4.47 28.17
C LYS A 276 -4.79 -5.65 27.55
N GLN A 277 -3.50 -5.74 27.88
CA GLN A 277 -2.61 -6.79 27.38
C GLN A 277 -2.67 -8.02 28.30
N SER A 278 -2.25 -9.17 27.78
CA SER A 278 -2.02 -10.37 28.57
C SER A 278 -0.94 -10.13 29.64
N SER A 279 -0.96 -10.87 30.75
CA SER A 279 0.04 -10.77 31.83
C SER A 279 1.50 -10.94 31.37
N ASN A 280 1.73 -11.62 30.25
CA ASN A 280 3.07 -11.92 29.72
C ASN A 280 3.57 -10.87 28.73
N PHE A 281 2.93 -9.70 28.64
CA PHE A 281 3.30 -8.61 27.73
C PHE A 281 3.79 -7.42 28.55
N ASN A 282 5.05 -7.05 28.35
CA ASN A 282 5.76 -6.06 29.15
C ASN A 282 6.12 -4.84 28.30
N PRO A 283 5.19 -3.91 28.06
CA PRO A 283 5.45 -2.76 27.22
C PRO A 283 6.39 -1.77 27.92
N SER A 284 7.45 -1.36 27.22
CA SER A 284 8.37 -0.29 27.66
C SER A 284 8.43 0.89 26.68
N ILE A 285 7.86 0.74 25.50
CA ILE A 285 7.83 1.75 24.44
C ILE A 285 6.38 2.08 24.11
N PHE A 286 6.02 3.36 24.23
CA PHE A 286 4.67 3.88 24.01
C PHE A 286 4.68 4.92 22.89
N ILE A 287 3.72 4.86 21.98
CA ILE A 287 3.74 5.65 20.75
C ILE A 287 2.46 6.49 20.64
N SER A 288 2.65 7.80 20.47
CA SER A 288 1.58 8.74 20.14
C SER A 288 1.69 9.21 18.70
N THR A 289 0.56 9.14 17.99
CA THR A 289 0.41 9.56 16.59
C THR A 289 -0.51 10.78 16.46
N GLN A 290 -0.85 11.44 17.57
CA GLN A 290 -1.87 12.49 17.61
C GLN A 290 -1.48 13.69 16.73
N ALA A 291 -0.23 14.15 16.81
CA ALA A 291 0.24 15.28 16.01
C ALA A 291 0.18 15.00 14.50
N LEU A 292 0.44 13.74 14.09
CA LEU A 292 0.30 13.34 12.68
C LEU A 292 -1.17 13.32 12.24
N LEU A 293 -2.08 12.83 13.08
CA LEU A 293 -3.52 12.84 12.79
C LEU A 293 -4.05 14.27 12.61
N GLU A 294 -3.66 15.18 13.50
CA GLU A 294 -4.03 16.59 13.43
C GLU A 294 -3.51 17.23 12.15
N HIS A 295 -2.23 16.99 11.81
CA HIS A 295 -1.61 17.48 10.59
C HIS A 295 -2.35 16.98 9.33
N VAL A 296 -2.55 15.66 9.19
CA VAL A 296 -3.23 15.08 8.02
C VAL A 296 -4.67 15.60 7.90
N THR A 297 -5.40 15.72 9.03
CA THR A 297 -6.75 16.27 9.06
C THR A 297 -6.77 17.73 8.59
N ALA A 298 -5.80 18.55 9.03
CA ALA A 298 -5.66 19.92 8.57
C ALA A 298 -5.44 20.02 7.06
N THR A 299 -4.73 19.04 6.45
CA THR A 299 -4.53 19.01 4.99
C THR A 299 -5.78 18.70 4.17
N MET A 300 -6.89 18.28 4.78
CA MET A 300 -8.14 17.98 4.08
C MET A 300 -9.00 19.23 3.84
N HIS A 301 -8.76 20.32 4.58
CA HIS A 301 -9.50 21.57 4.43
C HIS A 301 -8.90 22.47 3.33
N LYS A 302 -9.72 23.30 2.68
CA LYS A 302 -9.30 24.19 1.58
C LYS A 302 -8.23 25.21 1.97
N ASN A 303 -8.12 25.55 3.27
CA ASN A 303 -7.12 26.46 3.83
C ASN A 303 -5.98 25.69 4.53
N ALA A 304 -5.61 24.52 4.02
CA ALA A 304 -4.57 23.69 4.61
C ALA A 304 -3.30 24.50 4.90
N GLN A 305 -2.83 24.42 6.13
CA GLN A 305 -1.48 24.88 6.51
C GLN A 305 -0.42 24.11 5.70
N TYR A 306 0.82 24.62 5.76
CA TYR A 306 2.00 24.13 5.06
C TYR A 306 2.03 22.62 4.83
N MET A 307 1.93 22.21 3.56
CA MET A 307 2.26 20.85 3.10
C MET A 307 3.71 20.80 2.66
N SER A 308 4.42 19.74 3.04
CA SER A 308 5.78 19.45 2.57
C SER A 308 5.81 19.22 1.06
N LYS A 309 7.02 19.24 0.48
CA LYS A 309 7.22 18.90 -0.94
C LYS A 309 6.73 17.50 -1.25
N ASN A 310 7.02 16.52 -0.39
CA ASN A 310 6.58 15.14 -0.58
C ASN A 310 5.06 15.04 -0.51
N GLU A 311 4.43 15.68 0.47
CA GLU A 311 2.96 15.64 0.60
C GLU A 311 2.26 16.23 -0.61
N LYS A 312 2.76 17.32 -1.18
CA LYS A 312 2.19 17.91 -2.40
C LYS A 312 2.27 16.99 -3.61
N ILE A 313 3.30 16.15 -3.68
CA ILE A 313 3.53 15.21 -4.79
C ILE A 313 2.71 13.93 -4.58
N TYR A 314 2.70 13.39 -3.36
CA TYR A 314 2.29 12.02 -3.10
C TYR A 314 0.96 11.88 -2.33
N LEU A 315 0.53 12.88 -1.56
CA LEU A 315 -0.61 12.74 -0.64
C LEU A 315 -1.95 12.99 -1.34
N SER A 316 -2.46 11.95 -2.02
CA SER A 316 -3.77 11.95 -2.70
C SER A 316 -4.94 12.04 -1.71
N PRO A 317 -6.16 12.45 -2.16
CA PRO A 317 -7.35 12.43 -1.31
C PRO A 317 -7.66 11.05 -0.70
N ALA A 318 -7.47 9.97 -1.46
CA ALA A 318 -7.65 8.60 -0.98
C ALA A 318 -6.65 8.27 0.14
N LEU A 319 -5.38 8.69 0.01
CA LEU A 319 -4.37 8.49 1.04
C LEU A 319 -4.63 9.33 2.30
N LYS A 320 -5.09 10.58 2.15
CA LYS A 320 -5.50 11.40 3.30
C LYS A 320 -6.61 10.71 4.09
N PHE A 321 -7.64 10.23 3.38
CA PHE A 321 -8.75 9.50 3.97
C PHE A 321 -8.28 8.22 4.68
N HIS A 322 -7.40 7.45 4.04
CA HIS A 322 -6.81 6.23 4.60
C HIS A 322 -6.05 6.50 5.90
N VAL A 323 -5.09 7.43 5.87
CA VAL A 323 -4.26 7.77 7.03
C VAL A 323 -5.12 8.35 8.16
N GLN A 324 -6.05 9.27 7.84
CA GLN A 324 -6.98 9.81 8.84
C GLN A 324 -7.82 8.70 9.48
N THR A 325 -8.32 7.74 8.69
CA THR A 325 -9.13 6.63 9.19
C THR A 325 -8.33 5.76 10.16
N ILE A 326 -7.11 5.36 9.77
CA ILE A 326 -6.24 4.51 10.59
C ILE A 326 -5.81 5.20 11.88
N LEU A 327 -5.42 6.47 11.80
CA LEU A 327 -4.94 7.22 12.96
C LEU A 327 -6.09 7.67 13.86
N GLY A 328 -7.27 7.96 13.30
CA GLY A 328 -8.44 8.45 14.04
C GLY A 328 -9.34 7.36 14.63
N THR A 329 -9.35 6.14 14.06
CA THR A 329 -10.23 5.06 14.53
C THR A 329 -9.43 3.91 15.14
N THR A 330 -10.07 3.16 16.03
CA THR A 330 -9.55 1.85 16.49
C THR A 330 -10.46 0.79 15.89
N ALA A 331 -10.07 0.24 14.74
CA ALA A 331 -10.83 -0.84 14.13
C ALA A 331 -10.89 -2.03 15.10
N GLN A 332 -12.10 -2.44 15.46
CA GLN A 332 -12.33 -3.70 16.18
C GLN A 332 -13.12 -4.62 15.27
N ARG A 333 -12.71 -5.88 15.22
CA ARG A 333 -13.46 -6.91 14.50
C ARG A 333 -14.79 -7.11 15.23
N ARG A 334 -15.91 -6.80 14.56
CA ARG A 334 -17.26 -6.85 15.14
C ARG A 334 -18.02 -8.14 14.83
N HIS A 335 -17.58 -8.90 13.83
CA HIS A 335 -18.28 -10.10 13.37
C HIS A 335 -17.34 -11.31 13.33
N GLU A 336 -17.86 -12.45 13.79
CA GLU A 336 -17.23 -13.75 13.67
C GLU A 336 -17.13 -14.18 12.19
N ARG A 337 -16.23 -15.12 11.93
CA ARG A 337 -16.10 -15.74 10.63
C ARG A 337 -16.21 -17.24 10.72
N TYR A 338 -16.81 -17.82 9.69
CA TYR A 338 -17.01 -19.25 9.55
C TYR A 338 -16.23 -19.71 8.32
N GLU A 339 -15.52 -20.82 8.46
CA GLU A 339 -14.88 -21.48 7.33
C GLU A 339 -15.94 -21.86 6.30
N TYR A 340 -15.68 -21.53 5.04
CA TYR A 340 -16.66 -21.70 3.97
C TYR A 340 -15.94 -21.92 2.65
N ASN A 341 -15.83 -23.18 2.25
CA ASN A 341 -15.19 -23.58 1.02
C ASN A 341 -16.22 -23.56 -0.12
N ALA A 342 -16.27 -22.45 -0.85
CA ALA A 342 -17.16 -22.27 -1.99
C ALA A 342 -16.43 -21.64 -3.18
N ALA A 343 -16.94 -21.87 -4.38
CA ALA A 343 -16.51 -21.12 -5.56
C ALA A 343 -17.18 -19.75 -5.57
N LEU A 344 -16.41 -18.72 -5.95
CA LEU A 344 -16.90 -17.35 -6.12
C LEU A 344 -16.52 -16.87 -7.50
N GLN A 345 -17.48 -16.34 -8.24
CA GLN A 345 -17.23 -15.62 -9.49
C GLN A 345 -17.01 -14.14 -9.17
N ILE A 346 -15.97 -13.54 -9.75
CA ILE A 346 -15.57 -12.15 -9.49
C ILE A 346 -15.17 -11.44 -10.79
N CYS A 347 -15.57 -10.17 -10.90
CA CYS A 347 -15.07 -9.26 -11.94
C CYS A 347 -14.67 -7.91 -11.32
N PHE A 348 -13.77 -7.20 -11.99
CA PHE A 348 -13.07 -6.04 -11.43
C PHE A 348 -13.37 -4.75 -12.20
N GLY A 349 -13.57 -3.66 -11.46
CA GLY A 349 -13.70 -2.30 -11.96
C GLY A 349 -15.16 -1.80 -12.06
N LEU A 350 -15.35 -0.51 -11.80
CA LEU A 350 -16.66 0.15 -11.83
C LEU A 350 -17.33 0.06 -13.20
N SER A 351 -16.57 0.27 -14.29
CA SER A 351 -17.11 0.17 -15.66
C SER A 351 -17.55 -1.26 -16.00
N THR A 352 -16.81 -2.27 -15.55
CA THR A 352 -17.15 -3.69 -15.69
C THR A 352 -18.42 -4.00 -14.90
N ALA A 353 -18.51 -3.51 -13.67
CA ALA A 353 -19.70 -3.66 -12.86
C ALA A 353 -20.93 -3.04 -13.54
N HIS A 354 -20.78 -1.82 -14.05
CA HIS A 354 -21.82 -1.14 -14.81
C HIS A 354 -22.28 -1.95 -16.03
N PHE A 355 -21.36 -2.57 -16.78
CA PHE A 355 -21.66 -3.41 -17.94
C PHE A 355 -22.51 -4.64 -17.56
N TYR A 356 -22.12 -5.40 -16.53
CA TYR A 356 -22.85 -6.59 -16.10
C TYR A 356 -24.21 -6.26 -15.49
N LEU A 357 -24.27 -5.25 -14.63
CA LEU A 357 -25.54 -4.77 -14.05
C LEU A 357 -26.48 -4.18 -15.11
N SER A 358 -25.94 -3.72 -16.25
CA SER A 358 -26.70 -3.24 -17.40
C SER A 358 -27.05 -4.33 -18.41
N LYS A 359 -26.96 -5.61 -18.04
CA LYS A 359 -27.25 -6.76 -18.91
C LYS A 359 -26.39 -6.77 -20.18
N ALA A 360 -25.08 -6.60 -20.00
CA ALA A 360 -24.08 -6.59 -21.07
C ALA A 360 -24.22 -5.45 -22.10
N LYS A 361 -24.84 -4.33 -21.71
CA LYS A 361 -24.87 -3.10 -22.51
C LYS A 361 -23.64 -2.25 -22.25
N ASN A 362 -23.04 -1.71 -23.31
CA ASN A 362 -21.94 -0.76 -23.18
C ASN A 362 -22.45 0.56 -22.59
N PHE A 363 -21.56 1.34 -21.96
CA PHE A 363 -21.97 2.57 -21.27
C PHE A 363 -22.76 3.54 -22.17
N GLU A 364 -22.29 3.76 -23.41
CA GLU A 364 -22.98 4.63 -24.37
C GLU A 364 -24.43 4.19 -24.65
N GLU A 365 -24.68 2.88 -24.78
CA GLU A 365 -26.02 2.31 -25.00
C GLU A 365 -26.95 2.54 -23.80
N THR A 366 -26.39 2.59 -22.59
CA THR A 366 -27.15 2.83 -21.36
C THR A 366 -27.57 4.29 -21.19
N LEU A 367 -26.86 5.23 -21.84
CA LEU A 367 -27.18 6.65 -21.76
C LEU A 367 -28.49 7.00 -22.50
N GLN A 368 -28.88 6.20 -23.50
CA GLN A 368 -30.10 6.44 -24.31
C GLN A 368 -30.20 7.89 -24.80
N LEU A 369 -29.06 8.50 -25.11
CA LEU A 369 -29.01 9.78 -25.81
C LEU A 369 -29.51 9.47 -27.21
N SER A 370 -30.56 10.13 -27.66
CA SER A 370 -31.21 9.87 -28.95
C SER A 370 -30.19 9.73 -30.09
N ASN A 371 -29.97 8.51 -30.58
CA ASN A 371 -29.35 8.32 -31.87
C ASN A 371 -30.39 8.73 -32.91
N ASN A 372 -30.12 9.81 -33.63
CA ASN A 372 -30.72 10.04 -34.94
C ASN A 372 -30.29 8.91 -35.88
N TYR A 373 -30.84 7.71 -35.72
CA TYR A 373 -30.91 6.74 -36.81
C TYR A 373 -31.97 7.25 -37.79
N ASN A 374 -31.63 8.32 -38.50
CA ASN A 374 -32.33 8.61 -39.75
C ASN A 374 -32.02 7.43 -40.68
N LEU A 375 -33.04 6.61 -40.94
CA LEU A 375 -33.10 5.78 -42.12
C LEU A 375 -32.84 6.68 -43.34
N GLN A 376 -31.60 6.72 -43.82
CA GLN A 376 -31.26 7.37 -45.07
C GLN A 376 -30.89 6.29 -46.08
N SER A 377 -31.69 6.28 -47.15
CA SER A 377 -31.54 5.62 -48.44
C SER A 377 -30.10 5.21 -48.80
N GLU A 378 -29.97 4.02 -49.41
CA GLU A 378 -28.74 3.32 -49.80
C GLU A 378 -27.75 4.13 -50.67
N SER A 379 -28.12 5.31 -51.14
CA SER A 379 -27.33 6.16 -52.04
C SER A 379 -26.32 7.10 -51.35
N LYS A 380 -26.15 7.04 -50.01
CA LYS A 380 -25.16 7.86 -49.26
C LYS A 380 -24.13 7.05 -48.46
N VAL A 381 -23.94 5.77 -48.78
CA VAL A 381 -23.04 4.87 -48.04
C VAL A 381 -21.56 5.22 -48.25
N LEU A 382 -21.16 5.74 -49.42
CA LEU A 382 -19.75 6.04 -49.72
C LEU A 382 -19.23 7.36 -49.13
N SER A 383 -20.06 8.40 -49.01
CA SER A 383 -19.61 9.71 -48.50
C SER A 383 -19.65 9.86 -46.97
N ASN A 384 -20.27 8.91 -46.27
CA ASN A 384 -20.29 8.86 -44.80
C ASN A 384 -19.21 7.94 -44.20
N LEU A 385 -18.47 7.18 -45.01
CA LEU A 385 -17.31 6.40 -44.54
C LEU A 385 -16.12 7.31 -44.26
N GLU A 386 -15.89 8.35 -45.06
CA GLU A 386 -14.78 9.31 -44.85
C GLU A 386 -15.04 10.32 -43.73
N LYS A 387 -16.30 10.58 -43.35
CA LYS A 387 -16.64 11.49 -42.24
C LYS A 387 -16.86 10.79 -40.89
N LYS A 388 -16.99 9.47 -40.86
CA LYS A 388 -17.15 8.70 -39.60
C LYS A 388 -15.84 8.53 -38.82
N GLU A 389 -14.69 8.77 -39.43
CA GLU A 389 -13.40 8.72 -38.72
C GLU A 389 -13.16 9.94 -37.80
N GLN A 390 -13.98 11.00 -37.87
CA GLN A 390 -13.81 12.22 -37.07
C GLN A 390 -14.85 12.45 -35.97
N GLN A 391 -15.90 11.63 -35.86
CA GLN A 391 -16.74 11.57 -34.66
C GLN A 391 -16.43 10.28 -33.89
N THR A 392 -15.25 10.24 -33.30
CA THR A 392 -14.88 9.23 -32.31
C THR A 392 -15.90 9.25 -31.19
N SER A 393 -16.62 8.15 -30.97
CA SER A 393 -17.37 7.94 -29.73
C SER A 393 -16.41 8.19 -28.56
N SER A 394 -16.64 9.24 -27.77
CA SER A 394 -15.74 9.64 -26.67
C SER A 394 -15.67 8.58 -25.55
N TYR A 395 -16.59 7.61 -25.55
CA TYR A 395 -16.68 6.52 -24.60
C TYR A 395 -15.98 5.26 -25.14
N GLN A 396 -14.82 4.93 -24.55
CA GLN A 396 -14.08 3.72 -24.91
C GLN A 396 -14.87 2.45 -24.56
N ARG A 397 -14.99 1.52 -25.51
CA ARG A 397 -15.56 0.19 -25.25
C ARG A 397 -14.64 -0.60 -24.33
N LEU A 398 -15.25 -1.35 -23.41
CA LEU A 398 -14.52 -2.27 -22.52
C LEU A 398 -13.81 -3.36 -23.33
N SER A 399 -12.53 -3.59 -23.01
CA SER A 399 -11.74 -4.66 -23.60
C SER A 399 -12.27 -6.05 -23.21
N ARG A 400 -11.86 -7.08 -23.95
CA ARG A 400 -12.21 -8.48 -23.62
C ARG A 400 -11.66 -8.89 -22.24
N GLU A 401 -10.44 -8.44 -21.91
CA GLU A 401 -9.82 -8.70 -20.60
C GLU A 401 -10.65 -8.11 -19.45
N SER A 402 -11.14 -6.86 -19.60
CA SER A 402 -11.99 -6.22 -18.59
C SER A 402 -13.35 -6.91 -18.41
N LYS A 403 -13.87 -7.57 -19.45
CA LYS A 403 -15.11 -8.36 -19.42
C LYS A 403 -14.89 -9.81 -18.98
N THR A 404 -13.73 -10.14 -18.42
CA THR A 404 -13.49 -11.52 -17.96
C THR A 404 -14.08 -11.69 -16.57
N ILE A 405 -14.87 -12.75 -16.39
CA ILE A 405 -15.30 -13.24 -15.08
C ILE A 405 -14.31 -14.30 -14.65
N TYR A 406 -13.75 -14.12 -13.46
CA TYR A 406 -12.77 -15.03 -12.89
C TYR A 406 -13.43 -15.89 -11.82
N GLN A 407 -12.90 -17.08 -11.60
CA GLN A 407 -13.34 -17.99 -10.55
C GLN A 407 -12.27 -18.08 -9.47
N THR A 408 -12.68 -17.96 -8.22
CA THR A 408 -11.80 -18.01 -7.04
C THR A 408 -12.45 -18.87 -5.94
N THR A 409 -11.68 -19.20 -4.92
CA THR A 409 -12.13 -20.05 -3.80
C THR A 409 -12.30 -19.19 -2.56
N VAL A 410 -13.43 -19.31 -1.89
CA VAL A 410 -13.66 -18.73 -0.57
C VAL A 410 -13.01 -19.61 0.50
N LEU A 411 -12.34 -18.99 1.46
CA LEU A 411 -11.76 -19.65 2.63
C LEU A 411 -12.66 -19.48 3.84
N ASP A 412 -13.14 -18.26 4.07
CA ASP A 412 -14.09 -17.94 5.14
C ASP A 412 -15.02 -16.78 4.77
N ILE A 413 -16.11 -16.67 5.51
CA ILE A 413 -17.12 -15.62 5.36
C ILE A 413 -17.47 -14.96 6.69
N SER A 414 -17.87 -13.70 6.61
CA SER A 414 -18.61 -12.96 7.64
C SER A 414 -19.89 -12.38 7.02
N VAL A 415 -20.76 -11.80 7.85
CA VAL A 415 -21.99 -11.11 7.42
C VAL A 415 -21.78 -10.20 6.20
N ASN A 416 -20.72 -9.39 6.18
CA ASN A 416 -20.46 -8.41 5.13
C ASN A 416 -19.19 -8.67 4.31
N GLY A 417 -18.67 -9.89 4.25
CA GLY A 417 -17.39 -10.08 3.57
C GLY A 417 -16.88 -11.50 3.44
N TYR A 418 -15.90 -11.64 2.54
CA TYR A 418 -15.25 -12.88 2.18
C TYR A 418 -13.74 -12.79 2.45
N ARG A 419 -13.10 -13.90 2.82
CA ARG A 419 -11.69 -14.13 2.52
C ARG A 419 -11.60 -15.10 1.37
N ILE A 420 -10.90 -14.72 0.31
CA ILE A 420 -10.71 -15.58 -0.87
C ILE A 420 -9.23 -15.93 -1.04
N LYS A 421 -8.99 -17.07 -1.68
CA LYS A 421 -7.68 -17.48 -2.18
C LYS A 421 -7.64 -17.29 -3.69
N TRP A 422 -6.71 -16.45 -4.15
CA TRP A 422 -6.37 -16.33 -5.56
C TRP A 422 -5.18 -17.23 -5.89
N SER A 423 -5.25 -17.94 -7.00
CA SER A 423 -4.19 -18.83 -7.49
C SER A 423 -4.06 -18.65 -9.00
N GLY A 424 -2.84 -18.73 -9.53
CA GLY A 424 -2.54 -18.46 -10.95
C GLY A 424 -2.24 -16.99 -11.22
N GLU A 425 -2.27 -16.55 -12.48
CA GLU A 425 -1.92 -15.17 -12.83
C GLU A 425 -2.97 -14.16 -12.29
N ALA A 426 -2.51 -13.10 -11.63
CA ALA A 426 -3.39 -12.05 -11.13
C ALA A 426 -3.74 -11.05 -12.25
N PRO A 427 -5.03 -10.76 -12.51
CA PRO A 427 -5.40 -9.78 -13.51
C PRO A 427 -4.96 -8.38 -13.08
N LYS A 428 -4.71 -7.50 -14.06
CA LYS A 428 -4.17 -6.15 -13.81
C LYS A 428 -4.99 -5.32 -12.80
N ASN A 429 -6.29 -5.56 -12.72
CA ASN A 429 -7.24 -4.87 -11.85
C ASN A 429 -7.40 -5.51 -10.46
N LEU A 430 -6.80 -6.67 -10.18
CA LEU A 430 -6.76 -7.24 -8.84
C LEU A 430 -5.83 -6.39 -7.97
N ARG A 431 -6.40 -5.37 -7.34
CA ARG A 431 -5.70 -4.35 -6.54
C ARG A 431 -6.56 -3.92 -5.37
N THR A 432 -5.94 -3.54 -4.27
CA THR A 432 -6.67 -3.01 -3.12
C THR A 432 -7.44 -1.73 -3.49
N GLY A 433 -8.62 -1.57 -2.90
CA GLY A 433 -9.53 -0.47 -3.19
C GLY A 433 -10.23 -0.57 -4.55
N GLU A 434 -10.07 -1.66 -5.31
CA GLU A 434 -10.84 -1.86 -6.55
C GLU A 434 -12.30 -2.21 -6.26
N TYR A 435 -13.23 -1.59 -6.99
CA TYR A 435 -14.63 -1.99 -6.98
C TYR A 435 -14.80 -3.34 -7.68
N ILE A 436 -15.59 -4.24 -7.10
CA ILE A 436 -15.78 -5.59 -7.62
C ILE A 436 -17.26 -5.96 -7.64
N LEU A 437 -17.63 -6.88 -8.54
CA LEU A 437 -18.85 -7.66 -8.40
C LEU A 437 -18.48 -9.09 -8.08
N VAL A 438 -19.27 -9.72 -7.21
CA VAL A 438 -19.14 -11.13 -6.86
C VAL A 438 -20.49 -11.85 -6.88
N LYS A 439 -20.49 -13.14 -7.23
CA LYS A 439 -21.64 -14.04 -7.07
C LYS A 439 -21.17 -15.47 -6.82
N GLU A 440 -21.92 -16.23 -6.02
CA GLU A 440 -21.57 -17.62 -5.65
C GLU A 440 -22.02 -18.63 -6.70
N THR A 441 -23.12 -18.37 -7.39
CA THR A 441 -23.69 -19.27 -8.40
C THR A 441 -23.79 -18.59 -9.76
N LEU A 442 -23.87 -19.38 -10.83
CA LEU A 442 -24.01 -18.87 -12.20
C LEU A 442 -25.25 -17.99 -12.37
N HIS A 443 -26.37 -18.38 -11.74
CA HIS A 443 -27.64 -17.65 -11.73
C HIS A 443 -27.85 -16.82 -10.45
N GLY A 444 -26.80 -16.66 -9.64
CA GLY A 444 -26.87 -15.88 -8.42
C GLY A 444 -26.88 -14.38 -8.71
N GLN A 445 -27.51 -13.62 -7.81
CA GLN A 445 -27.50 -12.16 -7.90
C GLN A 445 -26.09 -11.60 -7.64
N TRP A 446 -25.73 -10.59 -8.42
CA TRP A 446 -24.48 -9.86 -8.22
C TRP A 446 -24.51 -9.11 -6.91
N ARG A 447 -23.39 -9.14 -6.19
CA ARG A 447 -23.14 -8.32 -5.00
C ARG A 447 -21.95 -7.43 -5.25
N GLY A 448 -22.10 -6.14 -4.96
CA GLY A 448 -21.06 -5.14 -5.16
C GLY A 448 -20.20 -5.00 -3.92
N GLY A 449 -18.90 -4.86 -4.12
CA GLY A 449 -17.96 -4.82 -3.02
C GLY A 449 -16.66 -4.12 -3.37
N VAL A 450 -15.72 -4.22 -2.43
CA VAL A 450 -14.38 -3.66 -2.54
C VAL A 450 -13.34 -4.64 -2.00
N ILE A 451 -12.18 -4.68 -2.63
CA ILE A 451 -11.01 -5.37 -2.10
C ILE A 451 -10.41 -4.54 -0.97
N ARG A 452 -10.50 -5.02 0.27
CA ARG A 452 -10.04 -4.31 1.48
C ARG A 452 -8.58 -4.54 1.79
N TRP A 453 -8.07 -5.74 1.53
CA TRP A 453 -6.67 -6.04 1.71
C TRP A 453 -6.20 -7.18 0.83
N ILE A 454 -4.90 -7.21 0.55
CA ILE A 454 -4.21 -8.29 -0.15
C ILE A 454 -3.03 -8.72 0.72
N LYS A 455 -2.82 -10.03 0.83
CA LYS A 455 -1.65 -10.64 1.45
C LYS A 455 -1.09 -11.72 0.56
N GLN A 456 0.23 -11.80 0.47
CA GLN A 456 0.89 -12.94 -0.12
C GLN A 456 0.77 -14.13 0.85
N SER A 457 0.38 -15.30 0.34
CA SER A 457 0.28 -16.55 1.09
C SER A 457 1.32 -17.55 0.54
N THR A 458 1.11 -18.85 0.79
CA THR A 458 1.97 -19.94 0.29
C THR A 458 2.28 -19.82 -1.21
N GLU A 459 3.47 -20.29 -1.62
CA GLU A 459 4.10 -20.10 -2.93
C GLU A 459 3.09 -19.94 -4.08
N LYS A 460 3.01 -18.71 -4.61
CA LYS A 460 2.21 -18.26 -5.76
C LYS A 460 0.69 -18.12 -5.54
N SER A 461 0.25 -17.95 -4.29
CA SER A 461 -1.14 -17.61 -3.99
C SER A 461 -1.27 -16.30 -3.21
N LEU A 462 -2.41 -15.65 -3.39
CA LEU A 462 -2.78 -14.45 -2.65
C LEU A 462 -4.01 -14.75 -1.80
N GLU A 463 -4.06 -14.17 -0.61
CA GLU A 463 -5.28 -14.06 0.17
C GLU A 463 -5.82 -12.63 0.06
N LEU A 464 -7.11 -12.51 -0.16
CA LEU A 464 -7.77 -11.21 -0.26
C LEU A 464 -8.95 -11.13 0.70
N GLY A 465 -9.10 -9.99 1.34
CA GLY A 465 -10.30 -9.63 2.08
C GLY A 465 -11.24 -8.81 1.20
N LEU A 466 -12.45 -9.29 1.01
CA LEU A 466 -13.51 -8.59 0.29
C LEU A 466 -14.55 -8.08 1.29
N GLU A 467 -15.02 -6.85 1.09
CA GLU A 467 -16.18 -6.31 1.78
C GLU A 467 -17.32 -6.08 0.80
N ILE A 468 -18.51 -6.56 1.14
CA ILE A 468 -19.73 -6.36 0.37
C ILE A 468 -20.39 -5.06 0.82
N LEU A 469 -20.61 -4.15 -0.12
CA LEU A 469 -21.21 -2.84 0.12
C LEU A 469 -22.74 -2.88 -0.05
N SER A 470 -23.23 -3.59 -1.06
CA SER A 470 -24.67 -3.73 -1.33
C SER A 470 -24.96 -4.87 -2.31
N GLN A 471 -26.18 -5.39 -2.24
CA GLN A 471 -26.79 -6.28 -3.24
C GLN A 471 -27.73 -5.51 -4.17
N ALA A 472 -28.36 -4.43 -3.69
CA ALA A 472 -29.26 -3.58 -4.46
C ALA A 472 -28.47 -2.47 -5.17
N MET A 473 -28.07 -2.75 -6.41
CA MET A 473 -27.21 -1.88 -7.22
C MET A 473 -27.88 -1.53 -8.54
N PHE A 474 -27.91 -0.24 -8.85
CA PHE A 474 -28.59 0.26 -10.02
C PHE A 474 -27.61 1.07 -10.89
N PRO A 475 -27.29 0.59 -12.10
CA PRO A 475 -26.37 1.31 -12.99
C PRO A 475 -27.02 2.60 -13.50
N CYS A 476 -26.31 3.70 -13.33
CA CYS A 476 -26.73 5.04 -13.71
C CYS A 476 -25.54 5.83 -14.27
N ALA A 477 -25.78 7.05 -14.73
CA ALA A 477 -24.72 7.92 -15.22
C ALA A 477 -24.72 9.25 -14.47
N VAL A 478 -23.54 9.87 -14.35
CA VAL A 478 -23.41 11.21 -13.78
C VAL A 478 -22.62 12.12 -14.70
N HIS A 479 -22.87 13.42 -14.63
CA HIS A 479 -21.95 14.41 -15.21
C HIS A 479 -21.89 15.67 -14.35
N ILE A 480 -20.86 16.45 -14.61
CA ILE A 480 -20.69 17.78 -14.04
C ILE A 480 -20.84 18.78 -15.18
N GLN A 481 -21.69 19.78 -14.98
CA GLN A 481 -21.92 20.80 -15.98
C GLN A 481 -20.76 21.82 -15.97
N ALA A 482 -19.68 21.51 -16.69
CA ALA A 482 -18.49 22.35 -16.83
C ALA A 482 -18.57 23.30 -18.04
N GLU A 483 -19.16 22.85 -19.15
CA GLU A 483 -19.32 23.63 -20.39
C GLU A 483 -20.79 23.67 -20.84
N ARG A 484 -21.19 24.72 -21.57
CA ARG A 484 -22.58 24.91 -22.00
C ARG A 484 -23.08 23.87 -23.02
N HIS A 485 -22.19 23.17 -23.72
CA HIS A 485 -22.56 22.35 -24.89
C HIS A 485 -22.04 20.91 -24.89
N THR A 486 -21.19 20.51 -23.93
CA THR A 486 -20.66 19.14 -23.83
C THR A 486 -21.05 18.51 -22.48
N ARG A 487 -21.75 17.37 -22.54
CA ARG A 487 -22.09 16.58 -21.34
C ARG A 487 -21.20 15.35 -21.30
N ASN A 488 -20.16 15.39 -20.48
CA ASN A 488 -19.26 14.27 -20.28
C ASN A 488 -19.84 13.35 -19.21
N TYR A 489 -20.55 12.31 -19.64
CA TYR A 489 -21.14 11.34 -18.73
C TYR A 489 -20.09 10.35 -18.22
N HIS A 490 -20.22 9.95 -16.97
CA HIS A 490 -19.40 8.95 -16.32
C HIS A 490 -20.27 7.83 -15.75
N PRO A 491 -19.82 6.55 -15.81
CA PRO A 491 -20.56 5.45 -15.20
C PRO A 491 -20.59 5.62 -13.68
N ALA A 492 -21.76 5.37 -13.10
CA ALA A 492 -22.00 5.41 -11.67
C ALA A 492 -22.92 4.25 -11.25
N LEU A 493 -22.91 3.92 -9.96
CA LEU A 493 -23.87 2.97 -9.39
C LEU A 493 -24.60 3.64 -8.23
N LEU A 494 -25.93 3.61 -8.28
CA LEU A 494 -26.77 3.91 -7.14
C LEU A 494 -26.88 2.64 -6.30
N LEU A 495 -26.46 2.72 -5.04
CA LEU A 495 -26.54 1.64 -4.08
C LEU A 495 -27.65 1.93 -3.08
N GLN A 496 -28.42 0.90 -2.76
CA GLN A 496 -29.33 0.91 -1.63
C GLN A 496 -28.83 -0.10 -0.58
N THR A 497 -28.65 0.35 0.65
CA THR A 497 -28.26 -0.50 1.77
C THR A 497 -29.33 -0.42 2.85
N GLN A 498 -29.72 -1.55 3.40
CA GLN A 498 -30.68 -1.64 4.49
C GLN A 498 -29.93 -1.99 5.78
N ASN A 499 -29.93 -1.07 6.75
CA ASN A 499 -29.38 -1.32 8.07
C ASN A 499 -30.50 -1.21 9.10
N LEU A 500 -30.90 -2.34 9.68
CA LEU A 500 -32.00 -2.45 10.64
C LEU A 500 -33.31 -1.91 10.05
N GLU A 501 -33.60 -0.62 10.26
CA GLU A 501 -34.82 0.08 9.83
C GLU A 501 -34.55 1.28 8.89
N GLU A 502 -33.29 1.65 8.67
CA GLU A 502 -32.95 2.78 7.78
C GLU A 502 -32.49 2.27 6.40
N ILE A 503 -33.19 2.74 5.37
CA ILE A 503 -32.78 2.59 3.97
C ILE A 503 -31.88 3.76 3.62
N GLN A 504 -30.63 3.46 3.29
CA GLN A 504 -29.67 4.46 2.86
C GLN A 504 -29.33 4.30 1.37
N ASN A 505 -29.51 5.37 0.61
CA ASN A 505 -29.10 5.46 -0.77
C ASN A 505 -27.74 6.17 -0.88
N THR A 506 -26.80 5.58 -1.62
CA THR A 506 -25.46 6.15 -1.84
C THR A 506 -25.06 6.05 -3.30
N LEU A 507 -24.10 6.86 -3.72
CA LEU A 507 -23.59 6.85 -5.09
C LEU A 507 -22.13 6.40 -5.13
N ILE A 508 -21.85 5.40 -5.95
CA ILE A 508 -20.49 5.01 -6.34
C ILE A 508 -20.13 5.77 -7.60
N LEU A 509 -19.12 6.63 -7.48
CA LEU A 509 -18.57 7.44 -8.56
C LEU A 509 -17.13 7.02 -8.86
N PRO A 510 -16.61 7.27 -10.07
CA PRO A 510 -15.20 7.02 -10.39
C PRO A 510 -14.25 7.76 -9.44
N GLY A 511 -13.12 7.14 -9.11
CA GLY A 511 -12.09 7.68 -8.20
C GLY A 511 -11.30 8.89 -8.73
N SER A 512 -11.82 9.58 -9.75
CA SER A 512 -11.18 10.76 -10.34
C SER A 512 -11.32 11.97 -9.41
N GLN A 513 -10.37 12.92 -9.49
CA GLN A 513 -10.40 14.15 -8.69
C GLN A 513 -11.52 15.14 -9.08
N ILE A 514 -12.40 14.72 -10.00
CA ILE A 514 -13.49 15.51 -10.58
C ILE A 514 -14.67 15.59 -9.60
N PHE A 515 -14.92 14.53 -8.83
CA PHE A 515 -16.00 14.44 -7.85
C PHE A 515 -15.48 14.71 -6.43
N ARG A 516 -16.14 15.60 -5.71
CA ARG A 516 -15.76 16.04 -4.36
C ARG A 516 -17.00 16.20 -3.48
N GLU A 517 -16.77 16.14 -2.17
CA GLU A 517 -17.79 16.54 -1.20
C GLU A 517 -18.24 18.00 -1.46
N GLN A 518 -19.48 18.30 -1.08
CA GLN A 518 -20.09 19.62 -1.21
C GLN A 518 -20.21 20.11 -2.67
N GLN A 519 -20.45 19.18 -3.60
CA GLN A 519 -20.53 19.45 -5.03
C GLN A 519 -21.89 19.04 -5.60
N THR A 520 -22.50 19.91 -6.40
CA THR A 520 -23.69 19.57 -7.18
C THR A 520 -23.30 18.83 -8.46
N ILE A 521 -23.96 17.70 -8.71
CA ILE A 521 -23.80 16.91 -9.94
C ILE A 521 -25.18 16.59 -10.54
N HIS A 522 -25.18 16.20 -11.81
CA HIS A 522 -26.37 15.71 -12.49
C HIS A 522 -26.35 14.18 -12.50
N LEU A 523 -27.41 13.57 -11.99
CA LEU A 523 -27.64 12.13 -11.98
C LEU A 523 -28.65 11.77 -13.05
N ARG A 524 -28.26 10.90 -13.98
CA ARG A 524 -29.09 10.39 -15.07
C ARG A 524 -29.59 8.99 -14.74
N LEU A 525 -30.91 8.86 -14.66
CA LEU A 525 -31.65 7.64 -14.33
C LEU A 525 -32.40 7.13 -15.57
N GLY A 526 -31.67 6.51 -16.50
CA GLY A 526 -32.22 6.17 -17.82
C GLY A 526 -32.38 7.41 -18.69
N THR A 527 -33.61 7.81 -19.01
CA THR A 527 -33.91 9.03 -19.78
C THR A 527 -33.99 10.29 -18.92
N GLU A 528 -34.34 10.11 -17.64
CA GLU A 528 -34.53 11.21 -16.69
C GLU A 528 -33.21 11.74 -16.14
N GLU A 529 -33.19 13.00 -15.76
CA GLU A 529 -32.01 13.67 -15.23
C GLU A 529 -32.41 14.56 -14.05
N ILE A 530 -31.78 14.32 -12.90
CA ILE A 530 -32.04 15.03 -11.64
C ILE A 530 -30.75 15.62 -11.09
N LYS A 531 -30.84 16.68 -10.31
CA LYS A 531 -29.67 17.28 -9.66
C LYS A 531 -29.55 16.78 -8.23
N VAL A 532 -28.35 16.36 -7.86
CA VAL A 532 -28.02 15.88 -6.52
C VAL A 532 -26.84 16.65 -5.96
N TYR A 533 -26.81 16.78 -4.64
CA TYR A 533 -25.70 17.38 -3.91
C TYR A 533 -24.93 16.29 -3.17
N LEU A 534 -23.63 16.19 -3.43
CA LEU A 534 -22.74 15.23 -2.78
C LEU A 534 -22.42 15.73 -1.36
N LEU A 535 -22.79 14.95 -0.35
CA LEU A 535 -22.56 15.26 1.05
C LEU A 535 -21.18 14.73 1.47
N LYS A 536 -21.16 13.67 2.28
CA LYS A 536 -19.95 13.06 2.83
C LYS A 536 -19.51 11.85 2.01
N ALA A 537 -18.22 11.74 1.75
CA ALA A 537 -17.61 10.52 1.24
C ALA A 537 -17.47 9.50 2.38
N GLN A 538 -18.15 8.37 2.23
CA GLN A 538 -18.10 7.24 3.18
C GLN A 538 -16.86 6.36 2.95
N LEU A 539 -16.43 6.27 1.69
CA LEU A 539 -15.26 5.49 1.29
C LEU A 539 -14.59 6.19 0.10
N ILE A 540 -13.29 6.46 0.23
CA ILE A 540 -12.46 7.02 -0.84
C ILE A 540 -11.36 6.03 -1.18
N THR A 541 -11.32 5.59 -2.43
CA THR A 541 -10.24 4.75 -2.98
C THR A 541 -9.72 5.37 -4.27
N GLN A 542 -8.64 4.83 -4.84
CA GLN A 542 -8.21 5.23 -6.18
C GLN A 542 -9.17 4.80 -7.31
N SER A 543 -9.98 3.75 -7.09
CA SER A 543 -10.87 3.20 -8.11
C SER A 543 -12.21 3.91 -8.14
N PHE A 544 -12.78 4.16 -6.96
CA PHE A 544 -14.09 4.74 -6.78
C PHE A 544 -14.21 5.52 -5.47
N ILE A 545 -15.24 6.36 -5.39
CA ILE A 545 -15.66 7.05 -4.17
C ILE A 545 -17.13 6.74 -3.93
N GLN A 546 -17.49 6.43 -2.68
CA GLN A 546 -18.87 6.27 -2.23
C GLN A 546 -19.34 7.52 -1.51
N PHE A 547 -20.36 8.18 -2.03
CA PHE A 547 -20.94 9.40 -1.45
C PHE A 547 -22.33 9.16 -0.88
N GLN A 548 -22.60 9.76 0.27
CA GLN A 548 -23.95 10.18 0.62
C GLN A 548 -24.35 11.36 -0.26
N PHE A 549 -25.62 11.42 -0.64
CA PHE A 549 -26.15 12.51 -1.44
C PHE A 549 -27.56 12.88 -1.00
N GLU A 550 -27.96 14.08 -1.34
CA GLU A 550 -29.33 14.57 -1.21
C GLU A 550 -29.86 15.07 -2.56
N LEU A 551 -31.17 15.01 -2.74
CA LEU A 551 -31.83 15.60 -3.89
C LEU A 551 -31.94 17.10 -3.68
N LEU A 552 -31.59 17.89 -4.70
CA LEU A 552 -31.81 19.34 -4.64
C LEU A 552 -33.30 19.72 -4.76
N ASN A 553 -34.13 18.79 -5.27
CA ASN A 553 -35.57 18.93 -5.29
C ASN A 553 -36.20 17.64 -4.76
N GLU A 554 -36.68 17.66 -3.52
CA GLU A 554 -37.31 16.51 -2.86
C GLU A 554 -38.54 15.99 -3.62
N GLN A 555 -39.22 16.84 -4.40
CA GLN A 555 -40.34 16.42 -5.25
C GLN A 555 -39.91 15.44 -6.35
N GLN A 556 -38.61 15.29 -6.62
CA GLN A 556 -38.07 14.33 -7.58
C GLN A 556 -37.75 12.96 -6.96
N GLN A 557 -37.99 12.75 -5.66
CA GLN A 557 -37.74 11.46 -4.99
C GLN A 557 -38.46 10.29 -5.68
N TYR A 558 -39.69 10.50 -6.18
CA TYR A 558 -40.44 9.47 -6.89
C TYR A 558 -39.70 8.96 -8.14
N LEU A 559 -38.88 9.77 -8.81
CA LEU A 559 -38.10 9.35 -9.98
C LEU A 559 -37.02 8.33 -9.58
N LEU A 560 -36.40 8.54 -8.43
CA LEU A 560 -35.40 7.63 -7.87
C LEU A 560 -36.05 6.29 -7.50
N ASP A 561 -37.18 6.34 -6.78
CA ASP A 561 -37.88 5.15 -6.31
C ASP A 561 -38.46 4.34 -7.48
N GLN A 562 -39.08 5.01 -8.46
CA GLN A 562 -39.57 4.35 -9.67
C GLN A 562 -38.44 3.70 -10.47
N PHE A 563 -37.29 4.36 -10.58
CA PHE A 563 -36.12 3.80 -11.27
C PHE A 563 -35.63 2.51 -10.59
N MET A 564 -35.49 2.52 -9.26
CA MET A 564 -35.07 1.35 -8.48
C MET A 564 -36.10 0.21 -8.56
N LEU A 565 -37.39 0.51 -8.41
CA LEU A 565 -38.48 -0.48 -8.53
C LEU A 565 -38.51 -1.15 -9.91
N LYS A 566 -38.40 -0.36 -10.98
CA LYS A 566 -38.39 -0.88 -12.36
C LYS A 566 -37.21 -1.82 -12.60
N LYS A 567 -36.05 -1.51 -12.02
CA LYS A 567 -34.86 -2.36 -12.13
C LYS A 567 -34.98 -3.63 -11.29
N ASN A 568 -35.51 -3.56 -10.07
CA ASN A 568 -35.75 -4.76 -9.24
C ASN A 568 -36.74 -5.73 -9.89
N ASN A 569 -37.85 -5.23 -10.44
CA ASN A 569 -38.85 -6.08 -11.10
C ASN A 569 -38.31 -6.75 -12.37
N THR A 570 -37.37 -6.12 -13.07
CA THR A 570 -36.70 -6.70 -14.25
C THR A 570 -35.58 -7.69 -13.91
N VAL A 571 -35.17 -7.77 -12.64
CA VAL A 571 -34.29 -8.84 -12.12
C VAL A 571 -35.15 -10.04 -11.73
N ASN A 572 -36.15 -9.85 -10.88
CA ASN A 572 -37.01 -10.93 -10.36
C ASN A 572 -37.78 -11.69 -11.45
N SER A 573 -38.27 -10.99 -12.48
CA SER A 573 -39.00 -11.63 -13.59
C SER A 573 -38.09 -12.51 -14.44
N GLN A 574 -36.81 -12.17 -14.59
CA GLN A 574 -35.88 -12.90 -15.44
C GLN A 574 -35.25 -14.09 -14.72
N ASP A 575 -34.98 -13.98 -13.41
CA ASP A 575 -34.57 -15.11 -12.55
C ASP A 575 -35.64 -16.23 -12.59
N LEU A 576 -36.92 -15.85 -12.63
CA LEU A 576 -38.04 -16.79 -12.77
C LEU A 576 -38.06 -17.50 -14.13
N TRP A 577 -37.74 -16.79 -15.22
CA TRP A 577 -37.69 -17.38 -16.57
C TRP A 577 -36.43 -18.24 -16.81
N GLU A 578 -35.29 -17.89 -16.21
CA GLU A 578 -34.07 -18.69 -16.30
C GLU A 578 -34.11 -19.91 -15.38
N ALA A 579 -34.73 -19.85 -14.21
CA ALA A 579 -34.94 -21.02 -13.34
C ALA A 579 -35.92 -22.06 -13.92
N LEU A 580 -36.70 -21.68 -14.94
CA LEU A 580 -37.61 -22.57 -15.68
C LEU A 580 -36.98 -23.19 -16.94
N LYS A 581 -35.71 -22.89 -17.23
CA LYS A 581 -34.89 -23.53 -18.29
C LYS A 581 -33.83 -24.42 -17.67
#